data_AF-A0A4Y7S4M1-F1
#
_entry.id   AF-A0A4Y7S4M1-F1
#
_cell.length_a   1.000
_cell.length_b   1.000
_cell.length_c   1.000
_cell.angle_alpha   90.00
_cell.angle_beta   90.00
_cell.angle_gamma   90.00
#
_symmetry.space_group_name_H-M   'P 1'
#
loop_
_entity.id
_entity.type
_entity.pdbx_description
1 polymer ?
#
loop_
_entity_poly.entity_id
_entity_poly.type
_entity_poly.pdbx_seq_one_letter_code
_entity_poly.pdbx_strand_id
1 'polypeptide(L)'
;MIELSGGIKEQSKLRAKLKAEAGAKEAYFLQAVEAMREAVAGARTALSLTGGIRSLPVMEEILGKGVDLIGICRPLICEPDLPERLLCSPDKRPSKCTSCNLCLHHIARQPVKCVEYDPFRSILKKI
;
A
#
# COMPACT_ATOMS: atom_id res chain seq x y z
N MET A 1 11.87 14.31 4.35
CA MET A 1 11.38 12.93 4.07
C MET A 1 11.14 12.81 2.57
N ILE A 2 11.52 11.68 1.97
CA ILE A 2 11.25 11.36 0.56
C ILE A 2 10.44 10.07 0.49
N GLU A 3 9.30 10.08 -0.23
CA GLU A 3 8.53 8.86 -0.49
C GLU A 3 8.91 8.27 -1.86
N LEU A 4 9.32 7.00 -1.84
CA LEU A 4 9.50 6.20 -3.03
C LEU A 4 8.15 5.68 -3.53
N SER A 5 7.75 6.19 -4.70
CA SER A 5 6.52 5.80 -5.40
C SER A 5 6.79 5.68 -6.91
N GLY A 6 5.82 5.15 -7.65
CA GLY A 6 5.95 4.96 -9.10
C GLY A 6 5.88 6.23 -9.97
N GLY A 7 5.80 7.44 -9.39
CA GLY A 7 5.74 8.70 -10.14
C GLY A 7 4.46 8.89 -10.99
N ILE A 8 4.37 9.89 -11.90
CA ILE A 8 3.15 10.15 -12.70
C ILE A 8 3.29 9.74 -14.18
N LYS A 9 4.48 9.78 -14.79
CA LYS A 9 4.67 9.48 -16.22
C LYS A 9 4.66 7.98 -16.50
N GLU A 10 3.84 7.53 -17.44
CA GLU A 10 3.61 6.11 -17.79
C GLU A 10 3.24 5.21 -16.60
N GLN A 11 2.71 5.80 -15.52
CA GLN A 11 2.49 5.12 -14.25
C GLN A 11 1.54 3.93 -14.39
N SER A 12 0.54 4.02 -15.27
CA SER A 12 -0.42 2.94 -15.51
C SER A 12 0.25 1.70 -16.12
N LYS A 13 1.11 1.88 -17.13
CA LYS A 13 1.82 0.78 -17.79
C LYS A 13 2.91 0.21 -16.91
N LEU A 14 3.69 1.07 -16.25
CA LEU A 14 4.73 0.62 -15.30
C LEU A 14 4.11 -0.13 -14.13
N ARG A 15 3.04 0.38 -13.51
CA ARG A 15 2.33 -0.32 -12.44
C ARG A 15 1.66 -1.59 -12.93
N ALA A 16 1.06 -1.62 -14.12
CA ALA A 16 0.46 -2.83 -14.67
C ALA A 16 1.52 -3.90 -14.93
N LYS A 17 2.66 -3.53 -15.52
CA LYS A 17 3.82 -4.41 -15.73
C LYS A 17 4.37 -4.92 -14.41
N LEU A 18 4.71 -4.02 -13.48
CA LEU A 18 5.23 -4.40 -12.16
C LEU A 18 4.22 -5.23 -11.38
N LYS A 19 2.91 -4.96 -11.48
CA LYS A 19 1.86 -5.79 -10.88
C LYS A 19 1.78 -7.17 -11.54
N ALA A 20 1.93 -7.27 -12.85
CA ALA A 20 1.94 -8.55 -13.56
C ALA A 20 3.20 -9.38 -13.21
N GLU A 21 4.36 -8.74 -13.13
CA GLU A 21 5.64 -9.35 -12.74
C GLU A 21 5.67 -9.73 -11.25
N ALA A 22 5.08 -8.87 -10.41
CA ALA A 22 4.87 -9.13 -8.98
C ALA A 22 3.82 -10.24 -8.77
N GLY A 23 2.80 -10.32 -9.62
CA GLY A 23 1.62 -11.14 -9.36
C GLY A 23 0.93 -10.73 -8.06
N ALA A 24 0.82 -11.67 -7.12
CA ALA A 24 0.34 -11.42 -5.76
C ALA A 24 1.34 -10.65 -4.87
N LYS A 25 2.58 -10.44 -5.33
CA LYS A 25 3.63 -9.79 -4.53
C LYS A 25 3.27 -8.33 -4.19
N GLU A 26 3.81 -7.88 -3.08
CA GLU A 26 3.66 -6.54 -2.52
C GLU A 26 4.94 -5.73 -2.76
N ALA A 27 4.99 -4.48 -2.30
CA ALA A 27 6.19 -3.64 -2.35
C ALA A 27 6.79 -3.46 -3.77
N TYR A 28 5.98 -2.97 -4.71
CA TYR A 28 6.34 -2.89 -6.14
C TYR A 28 7.65 -2.16 -6.47
N PHE A 29 8.14 -1.33 -5.56
CA PHE A 29 9.33 -0.49 -5.76
C PHE A 29 10.47 -0.86 -4.80
N LEU A 30 10.43 -2.04 -4.18
CA LEU A 30 11.42 -2.46 -3.18
C LEU A 30 12.86 -2.43 -3.72
N GLN A 31 13.05 -2.80 -5.00
CA GLN A 31 14.36 -2.77 -5.66
C GLN A 31 14.99 -1.37 -5.76
N ALA A 32 14.20 -0.29 -5.63
CA ALA A 32 14.70 1.08 -5.69
C ALA A 32 15.21 1.60 -4.34
N VAL A 33 14.94 0.88 -3.24
CA VAL A 33 15.29 1.32 -1.89
C VAL A 33 16.80 1.49 -1.72
N GLU A 34 17.59 0.51 -2.16
CA GLU A 34 19.04 0.51 -2.01
C GLU A 34 19.68 1.70 -2.73
N ALA A 35 19.37 1.87 -4.02
CA ALA A 35 19.86 2.99 -4.81
C ALA A 35 19.43 4.36 -4.23
N MET A 36 18.21 4.47 -3.72
CA MET A 36 17.77 5.71 -3.08
C MET A 36 18.51 5.96 -1.77
N ARG A 37 18.75 4.92 -0.98
CA ARG A 37 19.45 5.03 0.30
C ARG A 37 20.89 5.50 0.08
N GLU A 38 21.56 4.97 -0.94
CA GLU A 38 22.88 5.44 -1.37
C GLU A 38 22.85 6.91 -1.80
N ALA A 39 21.87 7.29 -2.64
CA ALA A 39 21.74 8.66 -3.14
C ALA A 39 21.54 9.70 -2.03
N VAL A 40 20.99 9.31 -0.88
CA VAL A 40 20.76 10.20 0.28
C VAL A 40 21.68 9.93 1.46
N ALA A 41 22.71 9.09 1.32
CA ALA A 41 23.54 8.63 2.43
C ALA A 41 24.23 9.77 3.22
N GLY A 42 24.50 10.90 2.57
CA GLY A 42 25.06 12.10 3.21
C GLY A 42 24.05 12.99 3.94
N ALA A 43 22.76 12.64 3.92
CA ALA A 43 21.68 13.44 4.51
C ALA A 43 20.89 12.64 5.54
N ARG A 44 20.35 13.31 6.56
CA ARG A 44 19.43 12.72 7.55
C ARG A 44 18.00 12.57 7.01
N THR A 45 17.86 12.24 5.73
CA THR A 45 16.57 12.22 5.05
C THR A 45 15.87 10.88 5.30
N ALA A 46 14.74 10.93 6.01
CA ALA A 46 13.86 9.77 6.14
C ALA A 46 13.31 9.35 4.76
N LEU A 47 13.34 8.05 4.45
CA LEU A 47 12.68 7.46 3.29
C LEU A 47 11.41 6.73 3.72
N SER A 48 10.35 6.93 2.93
CA SER A 48 9.13 6.15 2.99
C SER A 48 9.00 5.30 1.73
N LEU A 49 8.42 4.10 1.82
CA LEU A 49 8.08 3.29 0.66
C LEU A 49 6.56 3.04 0.61
N THR A 50 5.95 3.32 -0.54
CA THR A 50 4.60 2.82 -0.86
C THR A 50 4.65 1.81 -1.99
N GLY A 51 3.52 1.17 -2.31
CA GLY A 51 3.43 0.26 -3.45
C GLY A 51 2.71 -1.05 -3.15
N GLY A 52 1.41 -0.96 -2.80
CA GLY A 52 0.58 -2.15 -2.66
C GLY A 52 0.94 -3.02 -1.45
N ILE A 53 1.48 -2.44 -0.39
CA ILE A 53 1.85 -3.12 0.86
C ILE A 53 0.58 -3.38 1.68
N ARG A 54 0.43 -4.60 2.21
CA ARG A 54 -0.80 -5.20 2.78
C ARG A 54 -0.51 -6.14 3.95
N SER A 55 0.64 -6.80 4.00
CA SER A 55 0.98 -7.80 5.01
C SER A 55 2.11 -7.34 5.94
N LEU A 56 2.03 -7.77 7.20
CA LEU A 56 3.02 -7.42 8.22
C LEU A 56 4.43 -7.91 7.87
N PRO A 57 4.65 -9.15 7.37
CA PRO A 57 5.99 -9.61 7.00
C PRO A 57 6.65 -8.75 5.92
N VAL A 58 5.88 -8.27 4.95
CA VAL A 58 6.40 -7.36 3.92
C VAL A 58 6.75 -6.00 4.51
N MET A 59 5.95 -5.48 5.46
CA MET A 59 6.29 -4.24 6.17
C MET A 59 7.62 -4.38 6.92
N GLU A 60 7.81 -5.50 7.64
CA GLU A 60 9.04 -5.81 8.36
C GLU A 60 10.26 -5.94 7.43
N GLU A 61 10.10 -6.61 6.28
CA GLU A 61 11.16 -6.72 5.26
C GLU A 61 11.59 -5.33 4.74
N ILE A 62 10.63 -4.47 4.44
CA ILE A 62 10.89 -3.12 3.92
C ILE A 62 11.66 -2.29 4.96
N LEU A 63 11.24 -2.33 6.23
CA LEU A 63 11.93 -1.62 7.31
C LEU A 63 13.36 -2.16 7.47
N GLY A 64 13.55 -3.49 7.42
CA GLY A 64 14.86 -4.14 7.47
C GLY A 64 15.79 -3.78 6.32
N LYS A 65 15.26 -3.33 5.17
CA LYS A 65 16.04 -2.85 4.02
C LYS A 65 16.44 -1.37 4.12
N GLY A 66 16.22 -0.76 5.27
CA GLY A 66 16.62 0.62 5.53
C GLY A 66 15.63 1.65 4.99
N VAL A 67 14.33 1.34 5.02
CA VAL A 67 13.25 2.33 4.87
C VAL A 67 12.78 2.74 6.27
N ASP A 68 12.49 4.02 6.47
CA ASP A 68 12.11 4.55 7.78
C ASP A 68 10.60 4.47 8.03
N LEU A 69 9.80 4.54 6.95
CA LEU A 69 8.34 4.65 7.00
C LEU A 69 7.66 3.80 5.92
N ILE A 70 6.47 3.27 6.24
CA ILE A 70 5.65 2.52 5.29
C ILE A 70 4.45 3.37 4.86
N GLY A 71 4.37 3.69 3.57
CA GLY A 71 3.25 4.42 2.98
C GLY A 71 2.07 3.51 2.65
N ILE A 72 0.98 3.61 3.41
CA ILE A 72 -0.25 2.81 3.24
C ILE A 72 -1.43 3.73 2.87
N CYS A 73 -2.22 3.35 1.86
CA CYS A 73 -3.37 4.12 1.40
C CYS A 73 -4.61 3.23 1.19
N ARG A 74 -4.73 2.57 0.03
CA ARG A 74 -5.88 1.71 -0.32
C ARG A 74 -6.17 0.58 0.69
N PRO A 75 -5.18 -0.04 1.35
CA PRO A 75 -5.43 -0.95 2.47
C PRO A 75 -6.20 -0.31 3.62
N LEU A 76 -5.90 0.95 3.98
CA LEU A 76 -6.63 1.68 5.03
C LEU A 76 -8.02 2.13 4.59
N ILE A 77 -8.21 2.41 3.29
CA ILE A 77 -9.56 2.66 2.73
C ILE A 77 -10.42 1.39 2.82
N CYS A 78 -9.78 0.21 2.70
CA CYS A 78 -10.45 -1.09 2.80
C CYS A 78 -10.70 -1.49 4.26
N GLU A 79 -9.69 -1.48 5.11
CA GLU A 79 -9.77 -1.84 6.52
C GLU A 79 -9.15 -0.72 7.36
N PRO A 80 -9.95 0.26 7.83
CA PRO A 80 -9.44 1.40 8.62
C PRO A 80 -8.75 0.99 9.93
N ASP A 81 -9.16 -0.14 10.49
CA ASP A 81 -8.61 -0.77 11.70
C ASP A 81 -7.33 -1.61 11.42
N LEU A 82 -6.85 -1.66 10.18
CA LEU A 82 -5.70 -2.49 9.78
C LEU A 82 -4.47 -2.31 10.69
N PRO A 83 -4.02 -1.09 11.09
CA PRO A 83 -2.84 -0.94 11.93
C PRO A 83 -3.04 -1.57 13.31
N GLU A 84 -4.17 -1.30 13.96
CA GLU A 84 -4.50 -1.87 15.26
C GLU A 84 -4.63 -3.39 15.17
N ARG A 85 -5.31 -3.90 14.13
CA ARG A 85 -5.43 -5.33 13.88
C ARG A 85 -4.06 -6.00 13.73
N LEU A 86 -3.18 -5.43 12.90
CA LEU A 86 -1.85 -5.99 12.66
C LEU A 86 -0.91 -5.88 13.86
N LEU A 87 -1.03 -4.83 14.69
CA LEU A 87 -0.08 -4.60 15.80
C LEU A 87 -0.58 -5.19 17.12
N CYS A 88 -1.86 -5.01 17.43
CA CYS A 88 -2.42 -5.27 18.76
C CYS A 88 -3.25 -6.56 18.86
N SER A 89 -3.64 -7.17 17.74
CA SER A 89 -4.45 -8.39 17.73
C SER A 89 -3.65 -9.63 17.27
N PRO A 90 -4.11 -10.86 17.58
CA PRO A 90 -3.57 -12.09 16.98
C PRO A 90 -3.81 -12.20 15.46
N ASP A 91 -4.76 -11.46 14.89
CA ASP A 91 -5.08 -11.52 13.46
C ASP A 91 -4.05 -10.76 12.61
N LYS A 92 -3.02 -11.48 12.14
CA LYS A 92 -1.96 -10.95 11.27
C LYS A 92 -2.23 -11.12 9.77
N ARG A 93 -3.47 -11.45 9.36
CA ARG A 93 -3.76 -11.65 7.93
C ARG A 93 -3.51 -10.35 7.12
N PRO A 94 -3.07 -10.45 5.85
CA PRO A 94 -2.92 -9.30 4.98
C PRO A 94 -4.24 -8.52 4.81
N SER A 95 -4.14 -7.26 4.42
CA SER A 95 -5.32 -6.47 4.08
C SER A 95 -6.11 -7.11 2.93
N LYS A 96 -7.45 -7.00 2.98
CA LYS A 96 -8.38 -7.44 1.92
C LYS A 96 -8.25 -6.65 0.62
N CYS A 97 -7.52 -5.53 0.60
CA CYS A 97 -7.37 -4.71 -0.59
C CYS A 97 -6.66 -5.47 -1.73
N THR A 98 -7.32 -5.62 -2.88
CA THR A 98 -6.77 -6.31 -4.06
C THR A 98 -6.12 -5.37 -5.08
N SER A 99 -5.98 -4.09 -4.75
CA SER A 99 -5.47 -3.07 -5.68
C SER A 99 -6.30 -2.96 -6.98
N CYS A 100 -7.63 -3.09 -6.90
CA CYS A 100 -8.55 -3.01 -8.04
C CYS A 100 -8.78 -1.59 -8.60
N ASN A 101 -8.34 -0.55 -7.87
CA ASN A 101 -8.52 0.87 -8.19
C ASN A 101 -9.98 1.36 -8.26
N LEU A 102 -10.98 0.57 -7.88
CA LEU A 102 -12.38 1.05 -7.87
C LEU A 102 -12.60 2.22 -6.89
N CYS A 103 -11.86 2.28 -5.78
CA CYS A 103 -11.86 3.43 -4.87
C CYS A 103 -11.42 4.74 -5.56
N LEU A 104 -10.48 4.66 -6.51
CA LEU A 104 -10.03 5.81 -7.31
C LEU A 104 -11.10 6.24 -8.33
N HIS A 105 -11.83 5.29 -8.92
CA HIS A 105 -12.94 5.64 -9.80
C HIS A 105 -14.11 6.24 -9.02
N HIS A 106 -14.33 5.78 -7.78
CA HIS A 106 -15.40 6.26 -6.92
C HIS A 106 -15.20 7.71 -6.45
N ILE A 107 -13.97 8.09 -6.07
CA ILE A 107 -13.68 9.44 -5.55
C ILE A 107 -13.98 10.55 -6.57
N ALA A 108 -14.00 10.23 -7.86
CA ALA A 108 -14.33 11.20 -8.92
C ALA A 108 -15.79 11.70 -8.85
N ARG A 109 -16.69 10.98 -8.16
CA ARG A 109 -18.14 11.30 -8.12
C ARG A 109 -18.77 11.25 -6.73
N GLN A 110 -18.09 10.65 -5.75
CA GLN A 110 -18.62 10.32 -4.44
C GLN A 110 -17.50 10.34 -3.40
N PRO A 111 -17.78 10.45 -2.09
CA PRO A 111 -16.77 10.32 -1.04
C PRO A 111 -15.96 9.02 -1.18
N VAL A 112 -14.67 9.07 -0.82
CA VAL A 112 -13.79 7.91 -0.95
C VAL A 112 -14.28 6.74 -0.11
N LYS A 113 -14.37 5.56 -0.72
CA LYS A 113 -14.60 4.29 -0.02
C LYS A 113 -14.00 3.12 -0.79
N CYS A 114 -13.85 1.99 -0.12
CA CYS A 114 -13.61 0.75 -0.82
C CYS A 114 -14.93 0.26 -1.43
N VAL A 115 -14.94 0.04 -2.75
CA VAL A 115 -16.16 -0.38 -3.47
C VAL A 115 -16.42 -1.88 -3.31
N GLU A 116 -15.35 -2.67 -3.28
CA GLU A 116 -15.39 -4.12 -3.11
C GLU A 116 -15.65 -4.53 -1.67
N TYR A 117 -15.15 -3.73 -0.72
CA TYR A 117 -15.27 -4.00 0.70
C TYR A 117 -16.06 -2.87 1.37
N ASP A 118 -17.35 -3.10 1.54
CA ASP A 118 -18.25 -2.20 2.25
C ASP A 118 -18.95 -3.00 3.35
N PRO A 119 -18.45 -2.95 4.61
CA PRO A 119 -19.04 -3.71 5.70
C PRO A 119 -20.49 -3.28 5.96
N PHE A 120 -20.83 -2.01 5.74
CA PHE A 120 -22.18 -1.50 5.91
C PHE A 120 -23.14 -1.98 4.81
N ARG A 121 -22.67 -2.15 3.57
CA ARG A 121 -23.48 -2.74 2.48
C ARG A 121 -23.97 -4.15 2.82
N SER A 122 -23.17 -4.92 3.55
CA SER A 122 -23.57 -6.28 3.97
C SER A 122 -24.64 -6.29 5.06
N ILE A 123 -24.70 -5.23 5.87
CA ILE A 123 -25.71 -5.03 6.92
C ILE A 123 -27.02 -4.53 6.29
N LEU A 124 -26.96 -3.54 5.41
CA LEU A 124 -28.14 -2.99 4.72
C LEU A 124 -28.86 -4.01 3.83
N LYS A 125 -28.14 -5.02 3.30
CA LYS A 125 -28.75 -6.12 2.53
C LYS A 125 -29.48 -7.16 3.39
N LYS A 126 -29.28 -7.14 4.71
CA LYS A 126 -29.87 -8.10 5.66
C LYS A 126 -31.10 -7.53 6.39
N ILE A 127 -31.41 -6.25 6.18
CA ILE A 127 -32.62 -5.55 6.63
C ILE A 127 -33.58 -5.53 5.45
#